data_AF-A0AAU4WJS1-F1
#
_entry.id   AF-A0AAU4WJS1-F1
#
_cell.length_a   1.000
_cell.length_b   1.000
_cell.length_c   1.000
_cell.angle_alpha   90.00
_cell.angle_beta   90.00
_cell.angle_gamma   90.00
#
_symmetry.space_group_name_H-M   'P 1'
#
loop_
_entity.id
_entity.type
_entity.pdbx_description
1 polymer ?
#
loop_
_entity_poly.entity_id
_entity_poly.type
_entity_poly.pdbx_seq_one_letter_code
_entity_poly.pdbx_strand_id
1 'polypeptide(L)'
;MDFEIREDRGKSRGPRALVREREEYFRLMDQGLTSYDACRIVGINYRTGKRWRNGRNARGTTGTYPAVRRPLPTQGPSRYLRQDDRLFIADRLQERASVRRIAAELGRSPSTISREIRRNSATDSRGNRHYRPHAAQVSADERRPRPKPGKIGCNPELRAFIQDRLNLRWSPEQVCQALRTRFPSRPEMHVVHETIYQALYIQGRGELRRELARALRTGRARRKPRRQAQQRQKRFIDPMVMISDRPAEAEDRAVPGHWLGDLIIGKDGGSAIGTLVERATRYVMLLHLPQGRSAEHVRDALVDTVQTLPSHLVRSLTWDQGSEMAAHASFTVATGIPVYFCDPASPWQRGSNENANGLLRQYFPKGTDLAVHPHEHLTAIAAELNGRPRKTLGWETPAERLHKLLTT
;
A
#
# COMPACT_ATOMS: atom_id res chain seq x y z
N MET A 1 -70.55 1.44 -11.91
CA MET A 1 -69.38 0.56 -11.89
C MET A 1 -68.47 1.09 -10.78
N ASP A 2 -68.65 0.55 -9.59
CA ASP A 2 -67.89 0.94 -8.41
C ASP A 2 -66.49 0.32 -8.50
N PHE A 3 -65.47 1.17 -8.42
CA PHE A 3 -64.09 0.71 -8.34
C PHE A 3 -63.72 0.56 -6.86
N GLU A 4 -63.73 -0.68 -6.38
CA GLU A 4 -63.18 -1.02 -5.07
C GLU A 4 -61.67 -0.74 -5.05
N ILE A 5 -61.26 0.22 -4.23
CA ILE A 5 -59.86 0.49 -3.92
C ILE A 5 -59.38 -0.60 -2.98
N ARG A 6 -58.38 -1.38 -3.40
CA ARG A 6 -57.74 -2.42 -2.56
C ARG A 6 -57.23 -1.82 -1.24
N GLU A 7 -57.91 -2.15 -0.16
CA GLU A 7 -57.48 -1.93 1.23
C GLU A 7 -56.40 -2.94 1.65
N ASP A 8 -55.20 -2.85 1.07
CA ASP A 8 -54.02 -3.39 1.76
C ASP A 8 -52.73 -2.70 1.30
N ARG A 9 -52.40 -1.55 1.89
CA ARG A 9 -51.04 -0.99 1.85
C ARG A 9 -50.20 -1.59 2.98
N GLY A 10 -50.18 -2.92 3.10
CA GLY A 10 -49.37 -3.65 4.05
C GLY A 10 -47.87 -3.58 3.72
N LYS A 11 -47.15 -2.65 4.36
CA LYS A 11 -45.68 -2.59 4.54
C LYS A 11 -44.83 -2.78 3.29
N SER A 12 -44.18 -1.70 2.83
CA SER A 12 -42.99 -1.74 1.96
C SER A 12 -41.96 -2.73 2.53
N ARG A 13 -41.95 -3.96 2.00
CA ARG A 13 -40.88 -4.93 2.27
C ARG A 13 -39.66 -4.37 1.56
N GLY A 14 -38.72 -3.85 2.34
CA GLY A 14 -37.42 -3.42 1.81
C GLY A 14 -36.75 -4.51 0.96
N PRO A 15 -35.74 -4.15 0.14
CA PRO A 15 -35.14 -5.07 -0.81
C PRO A 15 -34.71 -6.39 -0.14
N ARG A 16 -35.12 -7.52 -0.75
CA ARG A 16 -34.83 -8.88 -0.27
C ARG A 16 -33.35 -9.03 0.11
N ALA A 17 -33.10 -9.50 1.32
CA ALA A 17 -31.75 -9.80 1.78
C ALA A 17 -31.21 -11.04 1.04
N LEU A 18 -30.22 -10.82 0.17
CA LEU A 18 -29.58 -11.84 -0.67
C LEU A 18 -28.50 -12.61 0.10
N VAL A 19 -28.87 -13.24 1.23
CA VAL A 19 -27.90 -13.91 2.12
C VAL A 19 -27.40 -15.22 1.52
N ARG A 20 -28.31 -16.09 1.04
CA ARG A 20 -27.97 -17.38 0.42
C ARG A 20 -27.17 -17.18 -0.88
N GLU A 21 -27.58 -16.22 -1.69
CA GLU A 21 -26.91 -15.85 -2.93
C GLU A 21 -25.50 -15.32 -2.67
N ARG A 22 -25.30 -14.63 -1.54
CA ARG A 22 -23.97 -14.16 -1.14
C ARG A 22 -23.06 -15.28 -0.71
N GLU A 23 -23.56 -16.25 0.05
CA GLU A 23 -22.82 -17.44 0.45
C GLU A 23 -22.41 -18.26 -0.79
N GLU A 24 -23.37 -18.49 -1.68
CA GLU A 24 -23.14 -19.23 -2.92
C GLU A 24 -22.15 -18.53 -3.85
N TYR A 25 -22.24 -17.20 -3.97
CA TYR A 25 -21.26 -16.39 -4.70
C TYR A 25 -19.83 -16.60 -4.18
N PHE A 26 -19.62 -16.61 -2.85
CA PHE A 26 -18.28 -16.83 -2.30
C PHE A 26 -17.81 -18.28 -2.44
N ARG A 27 -18.72 -19.26 -2.36
CA ARG A 27 -18.40 -20.68 -2.61
C ARG A 27 -17.86 -20.89 -4.03
N LEU A 28 -18.53 -20.33 -5.04
CA LEU A 28 -18.09 -20.42 -6.44
C LEU A 28 -16.77 -19.68 -6.67
N MET A 29 -16.57 -18.54 -6.01
CA MET A 29 -15.30 -17.81 -6.07
C MET A 29 -14.14 -18.61 -5.45
N ASP A 30 -14.36 -19.32 -4.33
CA ASP A 30 -13.34 -20.16 -3.68
C ASP A 30 -13.04 -21.43 -4.51
N GLN A 31 -13.97 -21.87 -5.36
CA GLN A 31 -13.77 -22.93 -6.37
C GLN A 31 -13.00 -22.45 -7.62
N GLY A 32 -12.60 -21.17 -7.67
CA GLY A 32 -11.78 -20.61 -8.73
C GLY A 32 -12.56 -19.99 -9.90
N LEU A 33 -13.89 -19.89 -9.82
CA LEU A 33 -14.69 -19.27 -10.88
C LEU A 33 -14.46 -17.75 -10.94
N THR A 34 -14.63 -17.18 -12.13
CA THR A 34 -14.56 -15.73 -12.29
C THR A 34 -15.76 -15.07 -11.60
N SER A 35 -15.60 -13.83 -11.17
CA SER A 35 -16.71 -13.08 -10.56
C SER A 35 -17.87 -12.86 -11.52
N TYR A 36 -17.64 -12.92 -12.83
CA TYR A 36 -18.69 -12.81 -13.82
C TYR A 36 -19.52 -14.09 -13.86
N ASP A 37 -18.85 -15.25 -13.95
CA ASP A 37 -19.50 -16.57 -13.94
C ASP A 37 -20.23 -16.84 -12.63
N ALA A 38 -19.61 -16.51 -11.49
CA ALA A 38 -20.24 -16.64 -10.19
C ALA A 38 -21.51 -15.77 -10.08
N CYS A 39 -21.52 -14.55 -10.63
CA CYS A 39 -22.74 -13.73 -10.64
C CYS A 39 -23.83 -14.31 -11.53
N ARG A 40 -23.44 -14.87 -12.68
CA ARG A 40 -24.36 -15.50 -13.64
C ARG A 40 -25.01 -16.75 -13.05
N ILE A 41 -24.25 -17.61 -12.39
CA ILE A 41 -24.74 -18.84 -11.75
C ILE A 41 -25.67 -18.52 -10.58
N VAL A 42 -25.33 -17.52 -9.78
CA VAL A 42 -26.12 -17.10 -8.61
C VAL A 42 -27.36 -16.29 -8.99
N GLY A 43 -27.45 -15.80 -10.24
CA GLY A 43 -28.58 -14.99 -10.72
C GLY A 43 -28.56 -13.55 -10.18
N ILE A 44 -27.38 -12.97 -9.95
CA ILE A 44 -27.23 -11.61 -9.41
C ILE A 44 -26.56 -10.68 -10.44
N ASN A 45 -26.88 -9.38 -10.35
CA ASN A 45 -26.19 -8.39 -11.16
C ASN A 45 -24.69 -8.36 -10.84
N TYR A 46 -23.84 -8.29 -11.87
CA TYR A 46 -22.38 -8.21 -11.72
C TYR A 46 -21.91 -7.09 -10.76
N ARG A 47 -22.61 -5.95 -10.72
CA ARG A 47 -22.32 -4.85 -9.77
C ARG A 47 -22.56 -5.27 -8.31
N THR A 48 -23.52 -6.15 -8.04
CA THR A 48 -23.81 -6.69 -6.72
C THR A 48 -22.70 -7.62 -6.24
N GLY A 49 -22.27 -8.58 -7.07
CA GLY A 49 -21.11 -9.42 -6.74
C GLY A 49 -19.82 -8.60 -6.58
N LYS A 50 -19.61 -7.60 -7.45
CA LYS A 50 -18.48 -6.66 -7.33
C LYS A 50 -18.53 -5.87 -6.00
N ARG A 51 -19.71 -5.47 -5.53
CA ARG A 51 -19.90 -4.82 -4.21
C ARG A 51 -19.65 -5.78 -3.06
N TRP A 52 -20.08 -7.04 -3.14
CA TRP A 52 -19.79 -8.03 -2.09
C TRP A 52 -18.30 -8.34 -2.00
N ARG A 53 -17.62 -8.44 -3.16
CA ARG A 53 -16.18 -8.70 -3.24
C ARG A 53 -15.32 -7.51 -2.79
N ASN A 54 -15.70 -6.29 -3.17
CA ASN A 54 -14.84 -5.10 -3.03
C ASN A 54 -15.36 -4.07 -2.02
N GLY A 55 -16.53 -4.28 -1.42
CA GLY A 55 -17.21 -3.29 -0.58
C GLY A 55 -17.93 -2.20 -1.39
N ARG A 56 -18.55 -1.25 -0.68
CA ARG A 56 -19.04 0.01 -1.25
C ARG A 56 -17.93 1.06 -1.20
N ASN A 57 -17.75 1.82 -2.27
CA ASN A 57 -17.08 3.13 -2.17
C ASN A 57 -18.15 4.12 -1.69
N ALA A 58 -18.18 4.41 -0.39
CA ALA A 58 -18.93 5.56 0.08
C ALA A 58 -18.19 6.83 -0.35
N ARG A 59 -18.88 7.78 -0.99
CA ARG A 59 -18.40 9.16 -1.02
C ARG A 59 -18.28 9.61 0.44
N GLY A 60 -17.07 9.88 0.92
CA GLY A 60 -16.86 10.65 2.15
C GLY A 60 -16.63 9.91 3.48
N THR A 61 -16.50 8.58 3.55
CA THR A 61 -16.09 7.92 4.81
C THR A 61 -15.27 6.65 4.55
N THR A 62 -14.04 6.63 5.08
CA THR A 62 -13.08 5.52 5.04
C THR A 62 -13.54 4.38 5.96
N GLY A 63 -14.53 3.61 5.53
CA GLY A 63 -15.01 2.42 6.22
C GLY A 63 -15.15 1.24 5.26
N THR A 64 -14.09 0.45 5.07
CA THR A 64 -14.18 -0.84 4.38
C THR A 64 -14.60 -1.88 5.43
N TYR A 65 -15.87 -2.28 5.43
CA TYR A 65 -16.29 -3.40 6.29
C TYR A 65 -15.70 -4.70 5.71
N PRO A 66 -14.88 -5.44 6.48
CA PRO A 66 -14.41 -6.75 6.06
C PRO A 66 -15.61 -7.70 5.89
N ALA A 67 -15.49 -8.67 4.99
CA ALA A 67 -16.44 -9.77 4.93
C ALA A 67 -16.41 -10.49 6.29
N VAL A 68 -17.56 -10.55 6.99
CA VAL A 68 -17.72 -11.44 8.13
C VAL A 68 -17.61 -12.87 7.61
N ARG A 69 -16.40 -13.42 7.63
CA ARG A 69 -16.19 -14.86 7.46
C ARG A 69 -16.51 -15.49 8.80
N ARG A 70 -17.66 -16.15 8.92
CA ARG A 70 -17.90 -17.05 10.04
C ARG A 70 -17.07 -18.32 9.72
N PRO A 71 -15.97 -18.61 10.45
CA PRO A 71 -15.24 -19.84 10.19
C PRO A 71 -16.18 -21.02 10.45
N LEU A 72 -16.20 -21.99 9.52
CA LEU A 72 -16.87 -23.27 9.75
C LEU A 72 -16.24 -23.93 11.00
N PRO A 73 -17.05 -24.52 11.90
CA PRO A 73 -16.50 -25.25 13.04
C PRO A 73 -15.62 -26.39 12.53
N THR A 74 -14.34 -26.35 12.90
CA THR A 74 -13.38 -27.41 12.58
C THR A 74 -13.75 -28.67 13.34
N GLN A 75 -14.10 -29.75 12.63
CA GLN A 75 -14.29 -31.06 13.23
C GLN A 75 -12.93 -31.74 13.45
N GLY A 76 -12.76 -32.37 14.61
CA GLY A 76 -11.52 -33.06 15.02
C GLY A 76 -11.00 -32.63 16.39
N PRO A 77 -10.18 -33.49 17.04
CA PRO A 77 -9.64 -33.23 18.37
C PRO A 77 -8.78 -31.96 18.36
N SER A 78 -9.22 -30.96 19.13
CA SER A 78 -8.49 -29.70 19.32
C SER A 78 -7.53 -29.82 20.49
N ARG A 79 -6.36 -29.17 20.39
CA ARG A 79 -5.45 -28.96 21.53
C ARG A 79 -6.14 -28.33 22.73
N TYR A 80 -7.16 -27.51 22.49
CA TYR A 80 -7.93 -26.78 23.50
C TYR A 80 -9.36 -27.31 23.59
N LEU A 81 -9.93 -27.35 24.80
CA LEU A 81 -11.36 -27.61 24.98
C LEU A 81 -12.17 -26.57 24.21
N ARG A 82 -13.14 -27.02 23.42
CA ARG A 82 -14.11 -26.19 22.70
C ARG A 82 -15.33 -25.93 23.57
N GLN A 83 -16.24 -25.08 23.10
CA GLN A 83 -17.48 -24.80 23.80
C GLN A 83 -18.33 -26.08 23.98
N ASP A 84 -18.38 -26.93 22.96
CA ASP A 84 -19.10 -28.22 23.01
C ASP A 84 -18.49 -29.18 24.04
N ASP A 85 -17.14 -29.25 24.11
CA ASP A 85 -16.46 -30.03 25.14
C ASP A 85 -16.84 -29.53 26.55
N ARG A 86 -17.01 -28.21 26.72
CA ARG A 86 -17.40 -27.60 28.00
C ARG A 86 -18.86 -27.87 28.34
N LEU A 87 -19.76 -27.83 27.36
CA LEU A 87 -21.17 -28.20 27.54
C LEU A 87 -21.26 -29.66 27.98
N PHE A 88 -20.55 -30.56 27.30
CA PHE A 88 -20.46 -31.97 27.67
C PHE A 88 -19.96 -32.17 29.11
N ILE A 89 -18.89 -31.45 29.52
CA ILE A 89 -18.42 -31.50 30.91
C ILE A 89 -19.53 -31.08 31.89
N ALA A 90 -20.32 -30.06 31.56
CA ALA A 90 -21.40 -29.58 32.43
C ALA A 90 -22.51 -30.63 32.59
N ASP A 91 -22.94 -31.24 31.49
CA ASP A 91 -24.00 -32.26 31.49
C ASP A 91 -23.56 -33.50 32.29
N ARG A 92 -22.34 -34.00 32.05
CA ARG A 92 -21.81 -35.16 32.78
C ARG A 92 -21.61 -34.88 34.27
N LEU A 93 -21.31 -33.65 34.67
CA LEU A 93 -21.24 -33.27 36.09
C LEU A 93 -22.61 -33.28 36.76
N GLN A 94 -23.68 -32.89 36.06
CA GLN A 94 -25.05 -33.01 36.57
C GLN A 94 -25.44 -34.48 36.79
N GLU A 95 -25.00 -35.35 35.89
CA GLU A 95 -25.13 -36.81 36.02
C GLU A 95 -24.18 -37.44 37.06
N ARG A 96 -23.43 -36.63 37.82
CA ARG A 96 -22.46 -37.06 38.85
C ARG A 96 -21.36 -37.99 38.33
N ALA A 97 -20.99 -37.87 37.04
CA ALA A 97 -19.90 -38.63 36.47
C ALA A 97 -18.54 -38.23 37.08
N SER A 98 -17.63 -39.20 37.24
CA SER A 98 -16.29 -38.92 37.73
C SER A 98 -15.44 -38.19 36.69
N VAL A 99 -14.47 -37.38 37.14
CA VAL A 99 -13.53 -36.67 36.26
C VAL A 99 -12.82 -37.62 35.28
N ARG A 100 -12.46 -38.83 35.73
CA ARG A 100 -11.79 -39.84 34.88
C ARG A 100 -12.72 -40.34 33.77
N ARG A 101 -13.99 -40.56 34.08
CA ARG A 101 -15.01 -40.97 33.11
C ARG A 101 -15.26 -39.89 32.06
N ILE A 102 -15.44 -38.63 32.48
CA ILE A 102 -15.59 -37.49 31.58
C ILE A 102 -14.38 -37.35 30.65
N ALA A 103 -13.17 -37.55 31.20
CA ALA A 103 -11.95 -37.47 30.41
C ALA A 103 -11.84 -38.60 29.37
N ALA A 104 -12.22 -39.83 29.73
CA ALA A 104 -12.25 -40.95 28.79
C ALA A 104 -13.26 -40.72 27.66
N GLU A 105 -14.49 -40.29 27.99
CA GLU A 105 -15.56 -40.00 27.03
C GLU A 105 -15.16 -38.87 26.04
N LEU A 106 -14.42 -37.86 26.49
CA LEU A 106 -13.93 -36.76 25.64
C LEU A 106 -12.58 -37.05 24.95
N GLY A 107 -11.93 -38.19 25.23
CA GLY A 107 -10.56 -38.45 24.77
C GLY A 107 -9.56 -37.38 25.25
N ARG A 108 -9.59 -37.05 26.55
CA ARG A 108 -8.75 -36.04 27.21
C ARG A 108 -8.08 -36.60 28.45
N SER A 109 -7.00 -35.96 28.89
CA SER A 109 -6.38 -36.31 30.17
C SER A 109 -7.29 -35.95 31.35
N PRO A 110 -7.39 -36.77 32.41
CA PRO A 110 -8.13 -36.42 33.62
C PRO A 110 -7.66 -35.10 34.25
N SER A 111 -6.36 -34.79 34.13
CA SER A 111 -5.80 -33.52 34.61
C SER A 111 -6.32 -32.31 33.83
N THR A 112 -6.61 -32.42 32.53
CA THR A 112 -7.21 -31.35 31.73
C THR A 112 -8.61 -31.02 32.25
N ILE A 113 -9.44 -32.05 32.43
CA ILE A 113 -10.82 -31.90 32.91
C ILE A 113 -10.83 -31.37 34.36
N SER A 114 -10.00 -31.93 35.25
CA SER A 114 -9.87 -31.47 36.63
C SER A 114 -9.49 -29.98 36.71
N ARG A 115 -8.49 -29.55 35.93
CA ARG A 115 -8.05 -28.14 35.92
C ARG A 115 -9.12 -27.21 35.33
N GLU A 116 -9.84 -27.66 34.31
CA GLU A 116 -10.91 -26.86 33.70
C GLU A 116 -12.06 -26.62 34.68
N ILE A 117 -12.54 -27.68 35.33
CA ILE A 117 -13.60 -27.59 36.34
C ILE A 117 -13.11 -26.72 37.50
N ARG A 118 -11.90 -26.98 38.00
CA ARG A 118 -11.36 -26.20 39.12
C ARG A 118 -11.32 -24.70 38.83
N ARG A 119 -10.86 -24.33 37.63
CA ARG A 119 -10.63 -22.94 37.22
C ARG A 119 -11.91 -22.18 36.91
N ASN A 120 -12.95 -22.85 36.39
CA ASN A 120 -14.14 -22.17 35.87
C ASN A 120 -15.44 -22.54 36.61
N SER A 121 -15.34 -23.16 37.79
CA SER A 121 -16.47 -23.31 38.70
C SER A 121 -16.61 -22.09 39.62
N ALA A 122 -17.83 -21.64 39.84
CA ALA A 122 -18.19 -20.60 40.80
C ALA A 122 -18.92 -21.20 42.00
N THR A 123 -18.78 -20.59 43.17
CA THR A 123 -19.53 -20.96 44.38
C THR A 123 -20.75 -20.06 44.48
N ASP A 124 -21.93 -20.63 44.70
CA ASP A 124 -23.16 -19.87 44.95
C ASP A 124 -23.22 -19.34 46.39
N SER A 125 -24.22 -18.51 46.70
CA SER A 125 -24.44 -17.96 48.04
C SER A 125 -24.76 -19.01 49.11
N ARG A 126 -25.04 -20.25 48.71
CA ARG A 126 -25.31 -21.40 49.59
C ARG A 126 -24.09 -22.31 49.74
N GLY A 127 -22.94 -21.93 49.19
CA GLY A 127 -21.69 -22.70 49.26
C GLY A 127 -21.57 -23.83 48.23
N ASN A 128 -22.53 -24.00 47.32
CA ASN A 128 -22.46 -25.04 46.30
C ASN A 128 -21.63 -24.59 45.10
N ARG A 129 -20.81 -25.51 44.60
CA ARG A 129 -19.90 -25.27 43.48
C ARG A 129 -20.56 -25.69 42.16
N HIS A 130 -20.71 -24.74 41.23
CA HIS A 130 -21.34 -24.96 39.93
C HIS A 130 -20.37 -24.64 38.79
N TYR A 131 -20.28 -25.54 37.83
CA TYR A 131 -19.49 -25.32 36.61
C TYR A 131 -20.33 -24.59 35.55
N ARG A 132 -19.82 -23.48 35.01
CA ARG A 132 -20.54 -22.64 34.03
C ARG A 132 -19.87 -22.71 32.65
N PRO A 133 -20.38 -23.52 31.71
CA PRO A 133 -19.68 -23.82 30.45
C PRO A 133 -19.50 -22.61 29.54
N HIS A 134 -20.51 -21.74 29.42
CA HIS A 134 -20.41 -20.52 28.60
C HIS A 134 -19.43 -19.50 29.19
N ALA A 135 -19.47 -19.28 30.50
CA ALA A 135 -18.52 -18.39 31.18
C ALA A 135 -17.08 -18.93 31.09
N ALA A 136 -16.90 -20.26 31.18
CA ALA A 136 -15.62 -20.92 30.97
C ALA A 136 -15.08 -20.70 29.55
N GLN A 137 -15.95 -20.74 28.53
CA GLN A 137 -15.58 -20.44 27.14
C GLN A 137 -15.13 -18.98 26.99
N VAL A 138 -15.93 -18.02 27.46
CA VAL A 138 -15.58 -16.58 27.43
C VAL A 138 -14.25 -16.34 28.12
N SER A 139 -14.08 -16.85 29.33
CA SER A 139 -12.83 -16.70 30.10
C SER A 139 -11.64 -17.39 29.43
N ALA A 140 -11.85 -18.48 28.69
CA ALA A 140 -10.79 -19.13 27.93
C ALA A 140 -10.38 -18.28 26.72
N ASP A 141 -11.34 -17.69 26.02
CA ASP A 141 -11.10 -16.79 24.89
C ASP A 141 -10.42 -15.48 25.36
N GLU A 142 -10.80 -14.93 26.51
CA GLU A 142 -10.16 -13.75 27.11
C GLU A 142 -8.71 -14.00 27.54
N ARG A 143 -8.39 -15.20 28.02
CA ARG A 143 -7.02 -15.59 28.40
C ARG A 143 -6.15 -16.02 27.21
N ARG A 144 -6.77 -16.23 26.04
CA ARG A 144 -6.08 -16.72 24.84
C ARG A 144 -5.09 -15.71 24.28
N PRO A 145 -5.40 -14.40 24.22
CA PRO A 145 -4.40 -13.38 23.95
C PRO A 145 -3.25 -13.44 24.97
N ARG A 146 -2.04 -13.65 24.45
CA ARG A 146 -0.79 -13.46 25.19
C ARG A 146 -0.03 -12.32 24.54
N PRO A 147 -0.47 -11.06 24.69
CA PRO A 147 0.19 -9.93 24.04
C PRO A 147 1.60 -9.80 24.61
N LYS A 148 2.61 -10.00 23.76
CA LYS A 148 3.98 -9.63 24.08
C LYS A 148 4.19 -8.19 23.58
N PRO A 149 4.75 -7.29 24.40
CA PRO A 149 5.13 -5.97 23.89
C PRO A 149 6.15 -6.17 22.77
N GLY A 150 5.91 -5.54 21.62
CA GLY A 150 6.80 -5.69 20.47
C GLY A 150 8.09 -4.89 20.66
N LYS A 151 9.12 -5.29 19.91
CA LYS A 151 10.47 -4.70 19.99
C LYS A 151 10.49 -3.18 19.80
N ILE A 152 9.62 -2.65 18.91
CA ILE A 152 9.51 -1.20 18.65
C ILE A 152 8.87 -0.50 19.86
N GLY A 153 7.89 -1.12 20.53
CA GLY A 153 7.28 -0.57 21.74
C GLY A 153 8.23 -0.50 22.93
N CYS A 154 9.11 -1.50 23.07
CA CYS A 154 10.06 -1.59 24.19
C CYS A 154 11.33 -0.74 24.03
N ASN A 155 11.64 -0.26 22.82
CA ASN A 155 12.86 0.50 22.56
C ASN A 155 12.51 1.91 22.02
N PRO A 156 12.54 2.95 22.87
CA PRO A 156 12.21 4.32 22.46
C PRO A 156 13.12 4.89 21.37
N GLU A 157 14.41 4.56 21.38
CA GLU A 157 15.40 5.01 20.38
C GLU A 157 15.08 4.42 19.00
N LEU A 158 14.84 3.10 18.96
CA LEU A 158 14.41 2.41 17.73
C LEU A 158 13.09 2.99 17.21
N ARG A 159 12.13 3.23 18.10
CA ARG A 159 10.84 3.81 17.75
C ARG A 159 11.00 5.21 17.16
N ALA A 160 11.78 6.08 17.79
CA ALA A 160 12.03 7.44 17.30
C ALA A 160 12.69 7.41 15.91
N PHE A 161 13.74 6.60 15.73
CA PHE A 161 14.40 6.45 14.43
C PHE A 161 13.43 6.01 13.33
N ILE A 162 12.61 4.99 13.61
CA ILE A 162 11.59 4.51 12.64
C ILE A 162 10.59 5.62 12.33
N GLN A 163 10.09 6.34 13.34
CA GLN A 163 9.13 7.43 13.15
C GLN A 163 9.71 8.55 12.29
N ASP A 164 10.94 9.01 12.58
CA ASP A 164 11.59 10.09 11.85
C ASP A 164 11.76 9.74 10.37
N ARG A 165 12.21 8.52 10.05
CA ARG A 165 12.38 8.09 8.66
C ARG A 165 11.05 7.88 7.95
N LEU A 166 10.01 7.39 8.64
CA LEU A 166 8.66 7.31 8.09
C LEU A 166 8.05 8.69 7.84
N ASN A 167 8.35 9.70 8.68
CA ASN A 167 7.90 11.09 8.45
C ASN A 167 8.50 11.67 7.16
N LEU A 168 9.75 11.29 6.84
CA LEU A 168 10.40 11.57 5.55
C LEU A 168 9.92 10.64 4.41
N ARG A 169 8.83 9.90 4.63
CA ARG A 169 8.18 8.93 3.72
C ARG A 169 9.12 7.86 3.16
N TRP A 170 10.11 7.44 3.95
CA TRP A 170 10.90 6.26 3.63
C TRP A 170 10.03 5.00 3.69
N SER A 171 10.32 4.02 2.85
CA SER A 171 9.66 2.71 2.94
C SER A 171 10.19 1.94 4.15
N PRO A 172 9.41 1.04 4.74
CA PRO A 172 9.88 0.15 5.79
C PRO A 172 11.18 -0.60 5.45
N GLU A 173 11.37 -1.03 4.20
CA GLU A 173 12.63 -1.65 3.75
C GLU A 173 13.81 -0.67 3.81
N GLN A 174 13.63 0.58 3.37
CA GLN A 174 14.65 1.63 3.47
C GLN A 174 15.04 1.91 4.92
N VAL A 175 14.05 1.98 5.83
CA VAL A 175 14.29 2.17 7.26
C VAL A 175 15.10 1.02 7.85
N CYS A 176 14.76 -0.23 7.53
CA CYS A 176 15.50 -1.40 7.99
C CYS A 176 16.96 -1.40 7.56
N GLN A 177 17.25 -1.00 6.32
CA GLN A 177 18.63 -0.95 5.84
C GLN A 177 19.41 0.17 6.50
N ALA A 178 18.81 1.35 6.68
CA ALA A 178 19.45 2.44 7.40
C ALA A 178 19.71 2.12 8.87
N LEU A 179 18.83 1.35 9.52
CA LEU A 179 19.08 0.84 10.88
C LEU A 179 20.33 -0.05 10.92
N ARG A 180 20.50 -0.95 9.93
CA ARG A 180 21.69 -1.81 9.86
C ARG A 180 22.96 -1.03 9.60
N THR A 181 22.92 -0.07 8.67
CA THR A 181 24.08 0.79 8.36
C THR A 181 24.46 1.67 9.53
N ARG A 182 23.48 2.25 10.23
CA ARG A 182 23.74 3.17 11.35
C ARG A 182 24.16 2.45 12.64
N PHE A 183 23.65 1.24 12.86
CA PHE A 183 23.83 0.51 14.12
C PHE A 183 24.35 -0.92 13.89
N PRO A 184 25.47 -1.15 13.17
CA PRO A 184 25.88 -2.48 12.73
C PRO A 184 26.12 -3.46 13.89
N SER A 185 26.62 -2.98 15.03
CA SER A 185 26.95 -3.76 16.22
C SER A 185 25.82 -3.87 17.26
N ARG A 186 24.62 -3.35 16.97
CA ARG A 186 23.48 -3.27 17.91
C ARG A 186 22.25 -4.03 17.37
N PRO A 187 22.17 -5.36 17.52
CA PRO A 187 21.05 -6.16 17.03
C PRO A 187 19.70 -5.74 17.59
N GLU A 188 19.65 -5.12 18.77
CA GLU A 188 18.46 -4.54 19.39
C GLU A 188 17.86 -3.37 18.59
N MET A 189 18.64 -2.75 17.70
CA MET A 189 18.18 -1.72 16.76
C MET A 189 17.71 -2.30 15.42
N HIS A 190 17.94 -3.58 15.17
CA HIS A 190 17.59 -4.20 13.88
C HIS A 190 16.19 -4.78 13.90
N VAL A 191 15.40 -4.46 12.89
CA VAL A 191 14.07 -5.05 12.65
C VAL A 191 13.93 -5.44 11.20
N VAL A 192 13.05 -6.39 10.90
CA VAL A 192 12.61 -6.65 9.53
C VAL A 192 11.47 -5.71 9.17
N HIS A 193 11.35 -5.37 7.89
CA HIS A 193 10.30 -4.47 7.38
C HIS A 193 8.88 -4.92 7.71
N GLU A 194 8.63 -6.24 7.83
CA GLU A 194 7.36 -6.78 8.31
C GLU A 194 7.06 -6.35 9.76
N THR A 195 8.06 -6.24 10.64
CA THR A 195 7.87 -5.74 12.00
C THR A 195 7.35 -4.30 12.00
N ILE A 196 7.86 -3.47 11.10
CA ILE A 196 7.38 -2.09 10.92
C ILE A 196 5.95 -2.08 10.37
N TYR A 197 5.64 -2.92 9.37
CA TYR A 197 4.27 -3.05 8.86
C TYR A 197 3.28 -3.49 9.93
N GLN A 198 3.63 -4.49 10.74
CA GLN A 198 2.81 -4.97 11.85
C GLN A 198 2.58 -3.87 12.91
N ALA A 199 3.60 -3.06 13.21
CA ALA A 199 3.47 -1.92 14.12
C ALA A 199 2.60 -0.78 13.55
N LEU A 200 2.52 -0.62 12.23
CA LEU A 200 1.63 0.35 11.57
C LEU A 200 0.18 -0.14 11.43
N TYR A 201 -0.05 -1.44 11.22
CA TYR A 201 -1.37 -1.99 10.89
C TYR A 201 -2.13 -2.58 12.07
N ILE A 202 -1.46 -3.12 13.10
CA ILE A 202 -2.16 -3.71 14.25
C ILE A 202 -2.57 -2.61 15.25
N GLN A 203 -3.85 -2.24 15.23
CA GLN A 203 -4.46 -1.25 16.13
C GLN A 203 -4.25 -1.54 17.63
N GLY A 204 -4.00 -2.79 18.03
CA GLY A 204 -3.81 -3.19 19.43
C GLY A 204 -2.38 -3.11 19.98
N ARG A 205 -1.37 -2.75 19.16
CA ARG A 205 0.03 -2.64 19.65
C ARG A 205 0.40 -1.24 20.14
N GLY A 206 -0.19 -0.18 19.59
CA GLY A 206 0.08 1.21 20.02
C GLY A 206 1.53 1.68 19.82
N GLU A 207 2.35 0.95 19.06
CA GLU A 207 3.81 1.19 18.95
C GLU A 207 4.17 2.37 18.04
N LEU A 208 3.33 2.66 17.03
CA LEU A 208 3.51 3.76 16.07
C LEU A 208 2.18 4.51 15.88
N ARG A 209 2.25 5.83 15.66
CA ARG A 209 1.05 6.67 15.43
C ARG A 209 0.35 6.27 14.13
N ARG A 210 -0.99 6.19 14.16
CA ARG A 210 -1.84 5.80 13.01
C ARG A 210 -1.65 6.69 11.77
N GLU A 211 -1.27 7.94 11.98
CA GLU A 211 -1.03 8.92 10.91
C GLU A 211 0.17 8.54 10.02
N LEU A 212 1.13 7.77 10.55
CA LEU A 212 2.30 7.30 9.80
C LEU A 212 1.95 6.32 8.68
N ALA A 213 0.77 5.67 8.74
CA ALA A 213 0.29 4.86 7.62
C ALA A 213 0.04 5.70 6.36
N ARG A 214 -0.17 7.02 6.47
CA ARG A 214 -0.29 7.95 5.33
C ARG A 214 1.04 8.17 4.62
N ALA A 215 2.17 7.95 5.29
CA ALA A 215 3.50 8.09 4.70
C ALA A 215 3.89 6.92 3.79
N LEU A 216 3.14 5.81 3.81
CA LEU A 216 3.39 4.67 2.95
C LEU A 216 3.09 4.99 1.47
N ARG A 217 3.94 4.46 0.56
CA ARG A 217 3.86 4.69 -0.90
C ARG A 217 2.53 4.38 -1.55
N THR A 218 1.75 3.46 -0.98
CA THR A 218 0.44 3.09 -1.53
C THR A 218 -0.58 3.02 -0.42
N GLY A 219 -1.55 3.94 -0.40
CA GLY A 219 -2.78 3.82 0.41
C GLY A 219 -3.74 2.74 -0.09
N ARG A 220 -3.24 1.74 -0.83
CA ARG A 220 -4.05 0.70 -1.49
C ARG A 220 -4.23 -0.48 -0.54
N ALA A 221 -5.47 -0.81 -0.21
CA ALA A 221 -5.78 -2.04 0.54
C ALA A 221 -5.70 -3.33 -0.31
N ARG A 222 -5.66 -3.22 -1.66
CA ARG A 222 -5.55 -4.36 -2.58
C ARG A 222 -4.76 -4.02 -3.85
N ARG A 223 -4.12 -5.04 -4.43
CA ARG A 223 -3.42 -4.97 -5.72
C ARG A 223 -4.42 -4.72 -6.85
N LYS A 224 -4.13 -3.76 -7.73
CA LYS A 224 -4.92 -3.54 -8.96
C LYS A 224 -4.50 -4.54 -10.04
N PRO A 225 -5.42 -5.03 -10.88
CA PRO A 225 -5.07 -5.72 -12.11
C PRO A 225 -4.24 -4.80 -13.01
N ARG A 226 -3.22 -5.34 -13.68
CA ARG A 226 -2.44 -4.65 -14.71
C ARG A 226 -3.36 -4.40 -15.92
N ARG A 227 -3.41 -3.16 -16.43
CA ARG A 227 -4.01 -2.87 -17.73
C ARG A 227 -2.93 -2.94 -18.79
N GLN A 228 -3.25 -3.52 -19.95
CA GLN A 228 -2.45 -3.40 -21.17
C GLN A 228 -2.70 -2.02 -21.78
N ALA A 229 -1.63 -1.35 -22.21
CA ALA A 229 -1.69 -0.04 -22.84
C ALA A 229 -1.53 -0.21 -24.35
N GLN A 230 -2.54 0.13 -25.14
CA GLN A 230 -2.38 0.28 -26.58
C GLN A 230 -3.14 1.52 -27.09
N GLN A 231 -2.45 2.21 -28.00
CA GLN A 231 -2.87 3.25 -28.95
C GLN A 231 -2.94 4.71 -28.49
N ARG A 232 -1.95 5.49 -28.95
CA ARG A 232 -2.04 6.94 -29.22
C ARG A 232 -1.31 7.26 -30.53
N GLN A 233 -1.82 8.24 -31.27
CA GLN A 233 -1.34 8.69 -32.58
C GLN A 233 -0.20 9.72 -32.48
N LYS A 234 0.62 9.80 -33.54
CA LYS A 234 1.78 10.70 -33.69
C LYS A 234 1.37 12.17 -33.72
N ARG A 235 2.19 13.05 -33.13
CA ARG A 235 2.05 14.51 -33.15
C ARG A 235 3.44 15.12 -33.17
N PHE A 236 3.99 15.56 -34.32
CA PHE A 236 4.99 16.64 -34.52
C PHE A 236 5.39 16.76 -36.01
N ILE A 237 5.96 17.91 -36.37
CA ILE A 237 6.34 18.33 -37.74
C ILE A 237 7.88 18.41 -37.92
N ASP A 238 8.67 18.58 -36.85
CA ASP A 238 10.13 18.72 -36.93
C ASP A 238 10.89 17.37 -36.90
N PRO A 239 12.08 17.26 -37.54
CA PRO A 239 12.91 16.06 -37.51
C PRO A 239 13.46 15.78 -36.10
N MET A 240 13.29 14.55 -35.63
CA MET A 240 13.69 14.10 -34.28
C MET A 240 14.91 13.18 -34.33
N VAL A 241 15.81 13.33 -33.37
CA VAL A 241 16.84 12.32 -33.06
C VAL A 241 16.24 11.29 -32.10
N MET A 242 16.19 10.03 -32.53
CA MET A 242 15.55 8.97 -31.76
C MET A 242 16.48 8.43 -30.67
N ILE A 243 15.92 7.77 -29.67
CA ILE A 243 16.69 7.14 -28.58
C ILE A 243 17.69 6.10 -29.09
N SER A 244 17.43 5.50 -30.25
CA SER A 244 18.35 4.58 -30.94
C SER A 244 19.69 5.24 -31.32
N ASP A 245 19.68 6.56 -31.51
CA ASP A 245 20.83 7.31 -32.04
C ASP A 245 21.71 7.85 -30.90
N ARG A 246 21.50 7.37 -29.67
CA ARG A 246 22.32 7.75 -28.52
C ARG A 246 23.69 7.06 -28.56
N PRO A 247 24.73 7.72 -28.03
CA PRO A 247 26.00 7.04 -27.79
C PRO A 247 25.79 5.86 -26.82
N ALA A 248 26.55 4.77 -27.04
CA ALA A 248 26.42 3.55 -26.24
C ALA A 248 26.63 3.78 -24.72
N GLU A 249 27.47 4.76 -24.38
CA GLU A 249 27.71 5.25 -23.00
C GLU A 249 26.44 5.73 -22.29
N ALA A 250 25.42 6.18 -23.04
CA ALA A 250 24.15 6.60 -22.45
C ALA A 250 23.29 5.40 -21.99
N GLU A 251 23.57 4.19 -22.48
CA GLU A 251 22.73 3.02 -22.24
C GLU A 251 23.07 2.29 -20.93
N ASP A 252 24.36 2.15 -20.64
CA ASP A 252 24.88 1.41 -19.48
C ASP A 252 24.65 2.10 -18.13
N ARG A 253 24.24 3.38 -18.13
CA ARG A 253 24.02 4.22 -16.94
C ARG A 253 25.26 4.34 -16.06
N ALA A 254 26.44 4.05 -16.59
CA ALA A 254 27.72 4.17 -15.91
C ALA A 254 28.21 5.61 -15.94
N VAL A 255 27.92 6.34 -17.02
CA VAL A 255 28.31 7.75 -17.19
C VAL A 255 27.22 8.68 -16.64
N PRO A 256 27.54 9.60 -15.71
CA PRO A 256 26.60 10.60 -15.23
C PRO A 256 26.32 11.68 -16.26
N GLY A 257 25.16 12.30 -16.14
CA GLY A 257 24.77 13.49 -16.90
C GLY A 257 23.82 13.22 -18.06
N HIS A 258 23.32 11.99 -18.16
CA HIS A 258 22.19 11.66 -19.03
C HIS A 258 20.89 11.79 -18.24
N TRP A 259 20.06 12.76 -18.60
CA TRP A 259 18.82 13.08 -17.89
C TRP A 259 17.59 12.55 -18.62
N LEU A 260 16.64 12.03 -17.85
CA LEU A 260 15.31 11.68 -18.32
C LEU A 260 14.30 12.72 -17.86
N GLY A 261 13.50 13.21 -18.79
CA GLY A 261 12.46 14.19 -18.58
C GLY A 261 11.04 13.64 -18.73
N ASP A 262 10.12 14.16 -17.93
CA ASP A 262 8.68 13.87 -18.01
C ASP A 262 7.88 14.99 -17.33
N LEU A 263 6.58 15.07 -17.62
CA LEU A 263 5.65 15.97 -16.92
C LEU A 263 4.72 15.23 -15.96
N ILE A 264 4.67 15.70 -14.72
CA ILE A 264 3.60 15.36 -13.78
C ILE A 264 2.45 16.31 -14.01
N ILE A 265 1.34 15.78 -14.54
CA ILE A 265 0.13 16.56 -14.78
C ILE A 265 -0.76 16.62 -13.51
N GLY A 266 -1.28 17.81 -13.24
CA GLY A 266 -2.19 18.15 -12.15
C GLY A 266 -3.66 17.99 -12.52
N LYS A 267 -4.53 18.65 -11.75
CA LYS A 267 -5.98 18.61 -11.91
C LYS A 267 -6.40 19.11 -13.29
N ASP A 268 -7.27 18.34 -13.96
CA ASP A 268 -7.90 18.66 -15.25
C ASP A 268 -6.93 19.05 -16.38
N GLY A 269 -5.63 18.75 -16.23
CA GLY A 269 -4.60 19.16 -17.18
C GLY A 269 -4.17 20.64 -17.08
N GLY A 270 -4.66 21.38 -16.09
CA GLY A 270 -4.46 22.83 -15.95
C GLY A 270 -3.12 23.24 -15.32
N SER A 271 -2.45 22.34 -14.60
CA SER A 271 -1.12 22.59 -14.01
C SER A 271 -0.19 21.41 -14.20
N ALA A 272 1.11 21.67 -14.18
CA ALA A 272 2.14 20.66 -14.38
C ALA A 272 3.39 20.96 -13.54
N ILE A 273 4.16 19.93 -13.25
CA ILE A 273 5.53 20.02 -12.73
C ILE A 273 6.41 19.20 -13.66
N GLY A 274 7.50 19.80 -14.14
CA GLY A 274 8.49 19.05 -14.90
C GLY A 274 9.37 18.22 -13.98
N THR A 275 9.78 17.04 -14.45
CA THR A 275 10.59 16.10 -13.67
C THR A 275 11.81 15.71 -14.48
N LEU A 276 12.99 15.93 -13.89
CA LEU A 276 14.27 15.50 -14.44
C LEU A 276 14.87 14.45 -13.51
N VAL A 277 15.29 13.32 -14.07
CA VAL A 277 15.94 12.23 -13.32
C VAL A 277 17.24 11.85 -14.01
N GLU A 278 18.34 11.96 -13.29
CA GLU A 278 19.67 11.57 -13.77
C GLU A 278 19.79 10.04 -13.81
N ARG A 279 20.27 9.48 -14.93
CA ARG A 279 20.23 8.03 -15.20
C ARG A 279 21.23 7.21 -14.38
N ALA A 280 22.35 7.74 -13.93
CA ALA A 280 23.31 6.97 -13.13
C ALA A 280 22.89 6.93 -11.65
N THR A 281 22.68 8.12 -11.10
CA THR A 281 22.47 8.43 -9.68
C THR A 281 21.01 8.43 -9.24
N ARG A 282 20.05 8.49 -10.19
CA ARG A 282 18.62 8.69 -9.90
C ARG A 282 18.31 10.02 -9.20
N TYR A 283 19.22 10.98 -9.27
CA TYR A 283 19.01 12.31 -8.71
C TYR A 283 17.84 13.00 -9.41
N VAL A 284 16.91 13.55 -8.63
CA VAL A 284 15.68 14.16 -9.14
C VAL A 284 15.76 15.67 -9.01
N MET A 285 15.40 16.38 -10.07
CA MET A 285 15.13 17.82 -10.05
C MET A 285 13.69 18.07 -10.53
N LEU A 286 13.06 19.09 -9.96
CA LEU A 286 11.68 19.45 -10.28
C LEU A 286 11.65 20.84 -10.92
N LEU A 287 10.99 20.95 -12.07
CA LEU A 287 10.82 22.19 -12.80
C LEU A 287 9.52 22.86 -12.34
N HIS A 288 9.61 24.10 -11.88
CA HIS A 288 8.45 24.91 -11.54
C HIS A 288 7.86 25.50 -12.82
N LEU A 289 6.59 25.23 -13.10
CA LEU A 289 5.89 25.67 -14.33
C LEU A 289 4.63 26.49 -14.01
N PRO A 290 4.76 27.67 -13.38
CA PRO A 290 3.59 28.45 -12.95
C PRO A 290 2.80 29.05 -14.12
N GLN A 291 3.42 29.30 -15.26
CA GLN A 291 2.77 29.80 -16.48
C GLN A 291 2.20 28.68 -17.37
N GLY A 292 2.27 27.43 -16.93
CA GLY A 292 1.74 26.27 -17.64
C GLY A 292 2.79 25.47 -18.40
N ARG A 293 2.33 24.59 -19.30
CA ARG A 293 3.14 23.55 -19.95
C ARG A 293 3.28 23.71 -21.47
N SER A 294 3.21 24.94 -21.97
CA SER A 294 3.52 25.18 -23.38
C SER A 294 5.00 24.86 -23.65
N ALA A 295 5.36 24.67 -24.92
CA ALA A 295 6.72 24.27 -25.26
C ALA A 295 7.77 25.31 -24.87
N GLU A 296 7.40 26.59 -24.93
CA GLU A 296 8.24 27.73 -24.54
C GLU A 296 8.49 27.74 -23.03
N HIS A 297 7.42 27.63 -22.22
CA HIS A 297 7.56 27.62 -20.77
C HIS A 297 8.36 26.41 -20.26
N VAL A 298 8.17 25.23 -20.88
CA VAL A 298 8.95 24.04 -20.52
C VAL A 298 10.40 24.18 -20.96
N ARG A 299 10.67 24.72 -22.15
CA ARG A 299 12.03 25.05 -22.60
C ARG A 299 12.71 26.00 -21.62
N ASP A 300 12.09 27.11 -21.27
CA ASP A 300 12.72 28.14 -20.43
C ASP A 300 13.05 27.58 -19.04
N ALA A 301 12.10 26.88 -18.42
CA ALA A 301 12.34 26.22 -17.14
C ALA A 301 13.44 25.14 -17.22
N LEU A 302 13.55 24.43 -18.35
CA LEU A 302 14.63 23.48 -18.58
C LEU A 302 15.99 24.17 -18.70
N VAL A 303 16.08 25.23 -19.51
CA VAL A 303 17.30 26.03 -19.70
C VAL A 303 17.80 26.56 -18.35
N ASP A 304 16.93 27.21 -17.58
CA ASP A 304 17.28 27.76 -16.26
C ASP A 304 17.80 26.66 -15.33
N THR A 305 17.16 25.49 -15.35
CA THR A 305 17.54 24.37 -14.47
C THR A 305 18.88 23.78 -14.85
N VAL A 306 19.12 23.49 -16.14
CA VAL A 306 20.37 22.85 -16.57
C VAL A 306 21.57 23.78 -16.45
N GLN A 307 21.37 25.10 -16.53
CA GLN A 307 22.42 26.09 -16.30
C GLN A 307 22.92 26.11 -14.84
N THR A 308 22.12 25.62 -13.89
CA THR A 308 22.57 25.47 -12.48
C THR A 308 23.50 24.26 -12.27
N LEU A 309 23.59 23.35 -13.24
CA LEU A 309 24.37 22.13 -13.12
C LEU A 309 25.79 22.33 -13.66
N PRO A 310 26.80 21.69 -13.04
CA PRO A 310 28.15 21.62 -13.61
C PRO A 310 28.12 21.00 -15.02
N SER A 311 28.90 21.54 -15.95
CA SER A 311 28.90 21.13 -17.36
C SER A 311 29.13 19.63 -17.57
N HIS A 312 29.96 18.99 -16.74
CA HIS A 312 30.23 17.55 -16.82
C HIS A 312 29.07 16.66 -16.37
N LEU A 313 28.04 17.22 -15.72
CA LEU A 313 26.80 16.55 -15.32
C LEU A 313 25.66 16.79 -16.31
N VAL A 314 25.91 17.38 -17.48
CA VAL A 314 24.86 17.67 -18.46
C VAL A 314 25.30 17.26 -19.86
N ARG A 315 25.02 16.00 -20.22
CA ARG A 315 25.43 15.38 -21.49
C ARG A 315 24.30 15.22 -22.48
N SER A 316 23.11 14.87 -22.02
CA SER A 316 21.94 14.72 -22.90
C SER A 316 20.63 14.76 -22.13
N LEU A 317 19.56 15.16 -22.81
CA LEU A 317 18.20 15.07 -22.30
C LEU A 317 17.40 14.04 -23.10
N THR A 318 16.60 13.25 -22.40
CA THR A 318 15.66 12.30 -22.99
C THR A 318 14.24 12.70 -22.67
N TRP A 319 13.34 12.74 -23.64
CA TRP A 319 11.92 12.98 -23.40
C TRP A 319 11.03 12.01 -24.19
N ASP A 320 9.73 11.99 -23.88
CA ASP A 320 8.74 11.40 -24.80
C ASP A 320 8.35 12.40 -25.89
N GLN A 321 7.58 11.92 -26.87
CA GLN A 321 7.04 12.73 -27.96
C GLN A 321 5.82 13.56 -27.49
N GLY A 322 5.94 14.23 -26.33
CA GLY A 322 4.94 15.15 -25.79
C GLY A 322 5.03 16.55 -26.40
N SER A 323 3.89 17.24 -26.53
CA SER A 323 3.78 18.57 -27.18
C SER A 323 4.55 19.67 -26.47
N GLU A 324 4.82 19.46 -25.19
CA GLU A 324 5.71 20.26 -24.38
C GLU A 324 7.16 20.32 -24.90
N MET A 325 7.60 19.38 -25.75
CA MET A 325 8.96 19.37 -26.30
C MET A 325 9.04 19.85 -27.75
N ALA A 326 8.01 20.54 -28.25
CA ALA A 326 8.06 21.10 -29.61
C ALA A 326 9.25 22.07 -29.80
N ALA A 327 9.64 22.83 -28.76
CA ALA A 327 10.75 23.79 -28.78
C ALA A 327 12.13 23.17 -28.44
N HIS A 328 12.30 21.85 -28.56
CA HIS A 328 13.55 21.14 -28.21
C HIS A 328 14.78 21.57 -29.04
N ALA A 329 14.57 21.97 -30.30
CA ALA A 329 15.64 22.47 -31.15
C ALA A 329 16.24 23.76 -30.55
N SER A 330 15.39 24.70 -30.13
CA SER A 330 15.82 25.93 -29.46
C SER A 330 16.49 25.65 -28.11
N PHE A 331 16.02 24.64 -27.35
CA PHE A 331 16.71 24.19 -26.14
C PHE A 331 18.14 23.71 -26.43
N THR A 332 18.30 22.87 -27.46
CA THR A 332 19.61 22.35 -27.88
C THR A 332 20.54 23.49 -28.29
N VAL A 333 20.04 24.47 -29.04
CA VAL A 333 20.82 25.66 -29.45
C VAL A 333 21.24 26.50 -28.24
N ALA A 334 20.35 26.73 -27.28
CA ALA A 334 20.62 27.57 -26.11
C ALA A 334 21.61 26.94 -25.11
N THR A 335 21.68 25.61 -25.06
CA THR A 335 22.41 24.88 -24.00
C THR A 335 23.55 24.01 -24.51
N GLY A 336 23.59 23.70 -25.80
CA GLY A 336 24.48 22.70 -26.38
C GLY A 336 24.10 21.25 -26.04
N ILE A 337 22.98 21.02 -25.33
CA ILE A 337 22.61 19.69 -24.84
C ILE A 337 21.74 18.98 -25.89
N PRO A 338 22.16 17.81 -26.41
CA PRO A 338 21.34 17.05 -27.34
C PRO A 338 20.09 16.48 -26.66
N VAL A 339 18.95 16.61 -27.35
CA VAL A 339 17.66 16.04 -26.93
C VAL A 339 17.34 14.80 -27.77
N TYR A 340 16.99 13.71 -27.09
CA TYR A 340 16.64 12.43 -27.70
C TYR A 340 15.22 12.02 -27.35
N PHE A 341 14.45 11.55 -28.32
CA PHE A 341 13.07 11.16 -28.13
C PHE A 341 12.89 9.65 -28.02
N CYS A 342 12.05 9.22 -27.08
CA CYS A 342 11.66 7.81 -26.96
C CYS A 342 10.74 7.38 -28.10
N ASP A 343 10.72 6.08 -28.37
CA ASP A 343 9.83 5.51 -29.38
C ASP A 343 8.36 5.63 -28.94
N PRO A 344 7.43 5.81 -29.89
CA PRO A 344 6.00 5.75 -29.59
C PRO A 344 5.63 4.42 -28.93
N ALA A 345 4.80 4.48 -27.90
CA ALA A 345 4.33 3.31 -27.15
C ALA A 345 5.42 2.49 -26.43
N SER A 346 6.59 3.08 -26.16
CA SER A 346 7.72 2.44 -25.45
C SER A 346 7.99 3.00 -24.05
N PRO A 347 7.02 2.93 -23.09
CA PRO A 347 7.20 3.51 -21.75
C PRO A 347 8.36 2.89 -20.95
N TRP A 348 8.77 1.66 -21.27
CA TRP A 348 9.90 0.98 -20.63
C TRP A 348 11.25 1.71 -20.82
N GLN A 349 11.39 2.48 -21.89
CA GLN A 349 12.58 3.31 -22.15
C GLN A 349 12.76 4.44 -21.12
N ARG A 350 11.73 4.75 -20.32
CA ARG A 350 11.75 5.77 -19.26
C ARG A 350 11.42 5.22 -17.87
N GLY A 351 11.79 3.97 -17.59
CA GLY A 351 11.47 3.31 -16.32
C GLY A 351 11.91 4.07 -15.06
N SER A 352 12.97 4.90 -15.11
CA SER A 352 13.37 5.74 -13.98
C SER A 352 12.41 6.90 -13.71
N ASN A 353 11.89 7.55 -14.75
CA ASN A 353 10.89 8.62 -14.59
C ASN A 353 9.57 8.06 -14.09
N GLU A 354 9.12 6.92 -14.62
CA GLU A 354 7.90 6.29 -14.10
C GLU A 354 8.02 5.96 -12.61
N ASN A 355 9.18 5.45 -12.18
CA ASN A 355 9.44 5.18 -10.77
C ASN A 355 9.44 6.47 -9.95
N ALA A 356 10.25 7.46 -10.35
CA ALA A 356 10.38 8.74 -9.65
C ALA A 356 9.03 9.47 -9.55
N ASN A 357 8.27 9.53 -10.64
CA ASN A 357 6.94 10.14 -10.68
C ASN A 357 5.97 9.39 -9.77
N GLY A 358 6.07 8.06 -9.69
CA GLY A 358 5.35 7.26 -8.71
C GLY A 358 5.62 7.68 -7.25
N LEU A 359 6.83 8.13 -6.92
CA LEU A 359 7.21 8.61 -5.59
C LEU A 359 6.78 10.04 -5.34
N LEU A 360 6.93 10.89 -6.34
CA LEU A 360 6.49 12.28 -6.30
C LEU A 360 4.99 12.38 -6.07
N ARG A 361 4.19 11.38 -6.50
CA ARG A 361 2.75 11.31 -6.17
C ARG A 361 2.43 11.14 -4.67
N GLN A 362 3.41 10.86 -3.80
CA GLN A 362 3.23 10.96 -2.35
C GLN A 362 3.13 12.42 -1.86
N TYR A 363 3.67 13.35 -2.65
CA TYR A 363 3.66 14.79 -2.37
C TYR A 363 2.68 15.55 -3.25
N PHE A 364 2.50 15.08 -4.49
CA PHE A 364 1.62 15.66 -5.51
C PHE A 364 0.52 14.65 -5.90
N PRO A 365 -0.49 14.41 -5.04
CA PRO A 365 -1.54 13.44 -5.33
C PRO A 365 -2.21 13.70 -6.69
N LYS A 366 -2.70 12.64 -7.34
CA LYS A 366 -3.39 12.81 -8.63
C LYS A 366 -4.66 13.65 -8.46
N GLY A 367 -4.89 14.58 -9.38
CA GLY A 367 -6.08 15.43 -9.39
C GLY A 367 -6.04 16.62 -8.44
N THR A 368 -4.88 16.92 -7.82
CA THR A 368 -4.65 18.18 -7.12
C THR A 368 -4.13 19.23 -8.09
N ASP A 369 -4.40 20.50 -7.77
CA ASP A 369 -3.72 21.59 -8.46
C ASP A 369 -2.25 21.60 -8.03
N LEU A 370 -1.35 21.69 -9.01
CA LEU A 370 0.09 21.74 -8.81
C LEU A 370 0.64 23.17 -8.78
N ALA A 371 -0.10 24.16 -9.28
CA ALA A 371 0.33 25.56 -9.29
C ALA A 371 0.48 26.16 -7.89
N VAL A 372 -0.16 25.55 -6.89
CA VAL A 372 -0.06 25.93 -5.47
C VAL A 372 1.31 25.65 -4.85
N HIS A 373 2.18 24.90 -5.52
CA HIS A 373 3.49 24.54 -5.00
C HIS A 373 4.57 25.50 -5.52
N PRO A 374 5.08 26.43 -4.67
CA PRO A 374 6.13 27.35 -5.10
C PRO A 374 7.46 26.62 -5.32
N HIS A 375 8.38 27.28 -6.02
CA HIS A 375 9.71 26.76 -6.34
C HIS A 375 10.44 26.17 -5.12
N GLU A 376 10.49 26.90 -3.99
CA GLU A 376 11.14 26.45 -2.76
C GLU A 376 10.57 25.13 -2.23
N HIS A 377 9.25 24.95 -2.32
CA HIS A 377 8.59 23.71 -1.90
C HIS A 377 8.98 22.54 -2.82
N LEU A 378 9.08 22.79 -4.14
CA LEU A 378 9.56 21.77 -5.08
C LEU A 378 11.01 21.38 -4.78
N THR A 379 11.88 22.35 -4.50
CA THR A 379 13.28 22.11 -4.14
C THR A 379 13.39 21.30 -2.84
N ALA A 380 12.61 21.64 -1.80
CA ALA A 380 12.56 20.87 -0.56
C ALA A 380 12.09 19.42 -0.76
N ILE A 381 11.08 19.21 -1.61
CA ILE A 381 10.59 17.86 -1.96
C ILE A 381 11.66 17.06 -2.72
N ALA A 382 12.34 17.69 -3.67
CA ALA A 382 13.43 17.08 -4.42
C ALA A 382 14.57 16.67 -3.46
N ALA A 383 14.97 17.55 -2.54
CA ALA A 383 15.97 17.26 -1.51
C ALA A 383 15.56 16.09 -0.60
N GLU A 384 14.31 16.06 -0.10
CA GLU A 384 13.80 14.93 0.69
C GLU A 384 13.84 13.62 -0.11
N LEU A 385 13.50 13.65 -1.40
CA LEU A 385 13.50 12.48 -2.28
C LEU A 385 14.92 11.99 -2.64
N ASN A 386 15.86 12.93 -2.80
CA ASN A 386 17.27 12.69 -3.08
C ASN A 386 18.05 12.27 -1.83
N GLY A 387 17.53 12.54 -0.64
CA GLY A 387 18.03 12.00 0.63
C GLY A 387 17.52 10.60 0.97
N ARG A 388 16.73 9.95 0.09
CA ARG A 388 16.21 8.59 0.35
C ARG A 388 17.11 7.50 -0.24
N PRO A 389 17.51 6.49 0.54
CA PRO A 389 18.40 5.44 0.07
C PRO A 389 17.75 4.57 -1.00
N ARG A 390 18.50 4.16 -2.03
CA ARG A 390 17.98 3.36 -3.15
C ARG A 390 18.63 2.00 -3.20
N LYS A 391 17.83 0.95 -3.20
CA LYS A 391 18.31 -0.43 -3.38
C LYS A 391 19.16 -0.61 -4.65
N THR A 392 18.78 0.08 -5.73
CA THR A 392 19.50 0.07 -7.01
C THR A 392 20.88 0.73 -6.95
N LEU A 393 21.15 1.54 -5.91
CA LEU A 393 22.43 2.21 -5.67
C LEU A 393 23.16 1.58 -4.47
N GLY A 394 22.88 0.32 -4.14
CA GLY A 394 23.49 -0.32 -2.97
C GLY A 394 23.07 0.31 -1.64
N TRP A 395 21.90 0.95 -1.58
CA TRP A 395 21.37 1.70 -0.43
C TRP A 395 21.98 3.07 -0.17
N GLU A 396 22.80 3.59 -1.08
CA GLU A 396 23.16 5.00 -1.08
C GLU A 396 21.99 5.87 -1.52
N THR A 397 21.99 7.11 -1.06
CA THR A 397 21.05 8.14 -1.52
C THR A 397 21.50 8.71 -2.87
N PRO A 398 20.56 9.17 -3.73
CA PRO A 398 20.92 9.86 -4.95
C PRO A 398 21.86 11.05 -4.74
N ALA A 399 21.67 11.81 -3.65
CA ALA A 399 22.54 12.92 -3.29
C ALA A 399 23.98 12.46 -2.97
N GLU A 400 24.15 11.43 -2.15
CA GLU A 400 25.48 10.86 -1.85
C GLU A 400 26.15 10.32 -3.12
N ARG A 401 25.40 9.60 -3.96
CA ARG A 401 25.95 9.03 -5.20
C ARG A 401 26.37 10.14 -6.17
N LEU A 402 25.59 11.18 -6.32
CA LEU A 402 25.93 12.33 -7.16
C LEU A 402 27.16 13.07 -6.61
N HIS A 403 27.22 13.29 -5.29
CA HIS A 403 28.37 13.93 -4.65
C HIS A 403 29.68 13.15 -4.85
N LYS A 404 29.64 11.81 -4.80
CA LYS A 404 30.81 10.97 -5.10
C LYS A 404 31.31 11.16 -6.54
N LEU A 405 30.40 11.30 -7.50
CA LEU A 405 30.76 11.55 -8.90
C LEU A 405 31.24 12.99 -9.16
N LEU A 406 30.90 13.93 -8.27
CA LEU A 406 31.42 15.31 -8.32
C LEU A 406 32.82 15.44 -7.71
N THR A 407 33.21 14.49 -6.85
CA THR A 407 34.47 14.52 -6.08
C THR A 407 35.52 13.54 -6.60
N THR A 408 35.14 12.72 -7.58
CA THR A 408 36.03 11.83 -8.35
C THR A 408 36.26 12.47 -9.70
#